data_AF-A0A061QP24-F1
#
_entry.id   AF-A0A061QP24-F1
#
_cell.length_a   1.000
_cell.length_b   1.000
_cell.length_c   1.000
_cell.angle_alpha   90.00
_cell.angle_beta   90.00
_cell.angle_gamma   90.00
#
_symmetry.space_group_name_H-M   'P 1'
#
loop_
_entity.id
_entity.type
_entity.pdbx_description
1 polymer ?
#
loop_
_entity_poly.entity_id
_entity_poly.type
_entity_poly.pdbx_seq_one_letter_code
_entity_poly.pdbx_strand_id
1 'polypeptide(L)'
;MEALEKVVNLELDEPFRPELPAELPVDVAALIRDCWAPSPAMRPTAEEVQRRVERLKQKDVRGFLTACNSRNPALFAKTAFQDRSSELYSQLFPPHVARALQRGDKVDPEAFECVTVFFCDVVGYTAMSSSMPANDVI
;
A
#
# COMPACT_ATOMS: atom_id res chain seq x y z
N MET A 1 -9.11 -15.23 -3.19
CA MET A 1 -9.73 -15.00 -4.50
C MET A 1 -11.10 -14.34 -4.31
N GLU A 2 -11.97 -14.92 -3.48
CA GLU A 2 -13.32 -14.39 -3.17
C GLU A 2 -13.38 -12.92 -2.67
N ALA A 3 -12.46 -12.48 -1.81
CA ALA A 3 -12.47 -11.11 -1.30
C ALA A 3 -12.15 -10.06 -2.39
N LEU A 4 -11.27 -10.37 -3.34
CA LEU A 4 -10.91 -9.44 -4.42
C LEU A 4 -12.06 -9.28 -5.42
N GLU A 5 -12.74 -10.38 -5.76
CA GLU A 5 -13.96 -10.35 -6.60
C GLU A 5 -15.05 -9.49 -5.97
N LYS A 6 -15.23 -9.58 -4.65
CA LYS A 6 -16.21 -8.76 -3.91
C LYS A 6 -15.81 -7.28 -3.81
N VAL A 7 -14.53 -6.94 -3.79
CA VAL A 7 -14.05 -5.53 -3.83
C VAL A 7 -14.24 -4.91 -5.21
N VAL A 8 -14.03 -5.70 -6.27
CA VAL A 8 -14.14 -5.25 -7.66
C VAL A 8 -15.60 -5.12 -8.11
N ASN A 9 -16.53 -5.82 -7.43
CA ASN A 9 -17.94 -5.73 -7.76
C ASN A 9 -18.53 -4.37 -7.36
N LEU A 10 -18.64 -3.47 -8.33
CA LEU A 10 -19.19 -2.10 -8.23
C LEU A 10 -20.72 -2.09 -7.97
N GLU A 11 -21.39 -3.24 -8.00
CA GLU A 11 -22.83 -3.37 -7.72
C GLU A 11 -23.17 -3.38 -6.22
N LEU A 12 -22.19 -3.28 -5.33
CA LEU A 12 -22.44 -3.20 -3.89
C LEU A 12 -22.78 -1.75 -3.47
N ASP A 13 -23.98 -1.55 -2.92
CA ASP A 13 -24.41 -0.28 -2.30
C ASP A 13 -23.50 0.14 -1.13
N GLU A 14 -22.82 -0.82 -0.48
CA GLU A 14 -21.84 -0.57 0.56
C GLU A 14 -20.47 -1.15 0.20
N PRO A 15 -19.37 -0.40 0.47
CA PRO A 15 -18.04 -0.84 0.07
C PRO A 15 -17.63 -2.07 0.88
N PHE A 16 -17.29 -3.16 0.19
CA PHE A 16 -16.94 -4.44 0.81
C PHE A 16 -15.85 -4.27 1.89
N ARG A 17 -16.06 -4.90 3.05
CA ARG A 17 -15.11 -5.01 4.15
C ARG A 17 -14.97 -6.50 4.51
N PRO A 18 -13.75 -7.06 4.52
CA PRO A 18 -13.56 -8.46 4.87
C PRO A 18 -13.83 -8.69 6.37
N GLU A 19 -14.19 -9.92 6.72
CA GLU A 19 -14.33 -10.33 8.11
C GLU A 19 -12.99 -10.27 8.83
N LEU A 20 -12.99 -9.74 10.05
CA LEU A 20 -11.79 -9.64 10.87
C LEU A 20 -11.50 -10.99 11.55
N PRO A 21 -10.25 -11.47 11.56
CA PRO A 21 -9.88 -12.70 12.26
C PRO A 21 -10.21 -12.63 13.76
N ALA A 22 -10.66 -13.74 14.33
CA ALA A 22 -11.01 -13.81 15.75
C ALA A 22 -9.78 -13.65 16.67
N GLU A 23 -8.58 -13.94 16.17
CA GLU A 23 -7.32 -13.80 16.90
C GLU A 23 -6.80 -12.36 16.96
N LEU A 24 -7.50 -11.42 16.30
CA LEU A 24 -7.10 -10.02 16.28
C LEU A 24 -7.35 -9.38 17.65
N PRO A 25 -6.35 -8.67 18.24
CA PRO A 25 -6.55 -7.95 19.49
C PRO A 25 -7.74 -6.99 19.40
N VAL A 26 -8.57 -6.95 20.44
CA VAL A 26 -9.85 -6.22 20.46
C VAL A 26 -9.67 -4.75 20.06
N ASP A 27 -8.62 -4.10 20.57
CA ASP A 27 -8.37 -2.70 20.27
C ASP A 27 -7.94 -2.45 18.82
N VAL A 28 -7.27 -3.43 18.19
CA VAL A 28 -6.92 -3.36 16.76
C VAL A 28 -8.18 -3.56 15.92
N ALA A 29 -9.04 -4.51 16.29
CA ALA A 29 -10.31 -4.72 15.62
C ALA A 29 -11.22 -3.48 15.71
N ALA A 30 -11.27 -2.84 16.88
CA ALA A 30 -12.01 -1.58 17.07
C ALA A 30 -11.45 -0.46 16.19
N LEU A 31 -10.13 -0.28 16.15
CA LEU A 31 -9.50 0.73 15.29
C LEU A 31 -9.79 0.49 13.81
N ILE A 32 -9.74 -0.77 13.35
CA ILE A 32 -10.06 -1.09 11.95
C ILE A 32 -11.52 -0.74 11.64
N ARG A 33 -12.46 -1.05 12.53
CA ARG A 33 -13.88 -0.68 12.35
C ARG A 33 -14.10 0.83 12.30
N ASP A 34 -13.42 1.59 13.16
CA ASP A 34 -13.47 3.07 13.13
C ASP A 34 -12.95 3.61 11.79
N CYS A 35 -11.84 3.05 11.28
CA CYS A 35 -11.30 3.39 9.96
C CYS A 35 -12.23 2.99 8.81
N TRP A 36 -13.06 1.97 9.00
CA TRP A 36 -14.02 1.47 8.01
C TRP A 36 -15.39 2.15 8.06
N ALA A 37 -15.57 3.20 8.88
CA ALA A 37 -16.83 3.91 8.97
C ALA A 37 -17.38 4.27 7.57
N PRO A 38 -18.69 4.03 7.31
CA PRO A 38 -19.31 4.31 6.00
C PRO A 38 -19.16 5.77 5.60
N SER A 39 -19.40 6.68 6.55
CA SER A 39 -19.18 8.11 6.36
C SER A 39 -17.69 8.48 6.52
N PRO A 40 -17.07 9.13 5.51
CA PRO A 40 -15.69 9.59 5.60
C PRO A 40 -15.43 10.53 6.78
N ALA A 41 -16.40 11.36 7.16
CA ALA A 41 -16.28 12.31 8.27
C ALA A 41 -16.21 11.63 9.65
N MET A 42 -16.66 10.37 9.74
CA MET A 42 -16.62 9.59 10.98
C MET A 42 -15.30 8.82 11.14
N ARG A 43 -14.47 8.79 10.10
CA ARG A 43 -13.17 8.10 10.16
C ARG A 43 -12.18 8.96 10.96
N PRO A 44 -11.33 8.33 11.78
CA PRO A 44 -10.26 9.05 12.48
C PRO A 44 -9.29 9.69 11.50
N THR A 45 -8.69 10.82 11.89
CA THR A 45 -7.62 11.47 11.12
C THR A 45 -6.36 10.60 11.11
N ALA A 46 -5.48 10.81 10.13
CA ALA A 46 -4.21 10.08 10.05
C ALA A 46 -3.37 10.22 11.33
N GLU A 47 -3.33 11.42 11.92
CA GLU A 47 -2.67 11.70 13.19
C GLU A 47 -3.29 10.89 14.35
N GLU A 48 -4.62 10.80 14.39
CA GLU A 48 -5.32 10.03 15.42
C GLU A 48 -5.07 8.54 15.29
N VAL A 49 -5.09 8.01 14.06
CA VAL A 49 -4.74 6.62 13.78
C VAL A 49 -3.32 6.33 14.23
N GLN A 50 -2.36 7.19 13.88
CA GLN A 50 -0.96 7.03 14.28
C GLN A 50 -0.82 6.98 15.81
N ARG A 51 -1.44 7.92 16.52
CA ARG A 51 -1.44 7.98 17.99
C ARG A 51 -2.02 6.71 18.62
N ARG A 52 -3.14 6.21 18.09
CA ARG A 52 -3.76 4.97 18.57
C ARG A 52 -2.87 3.76 18.29
N VAL A 53 -2.27 3.66 17.10
CA VAL A 53 -1.34 2.59 16.74
C VAL A 53 -0.11 2.59 17.64
N GLU A 54 0.47 3.74 17.95
CA GLU A 54 1.62 3.85 18.86
C GLU A 54 1.29 3.35 20.28
N ARG A 55 0.10 3.67 20.78
CA ARG A 55 -0.39 3.15 22.07
C ARG A 55 -0.57 1.62 22.05
N LEU A 56 -0.99 1.07 20.92
CA LEU A 56 -1.21 -0.36 20.72
C LEU A 56 0.07 -1.20 20.59
N LYS A 57 1.22 -0.58 20.31
CA LYS A 57 2.52 -1.28 20.23
C LYS A 57 3.00 -1.86 21.58
N GLN A 58 2.25 -1.70 22.67
CA GLN A 58 2.54 -2.34 23.95
C GLN A 58 2.24 -3.86 23.90
N LYS A 59 3.29 -4.65 23.63
CA LYS A 59 3.45 -6.13 23.72
C LYS A 59 2.45 -7.03 22.96
N ASP A 60 1.15 -6.83 23.06
CA ASP A 60 0.13 -7.77 22.58
C ASP A 60 -0.02 -7.76 21.04
N VAL A 61 -0.05 -6.56 20.46
CA VAL A 61 -0.15 -6.39 19.00
C VAL A 61 1.13 -6.80 18.28
N ARG A 62 2.30 -6.62 18.92
CA ARG A 62 3.58 -7.04 18.33
C ARG A 62 3.67 -8.57 18.24
N GLY A 63 3.13 -9.30 19.22
CA GLY A 63 3.05 -10.76 19.19
C GLY A 63 2.16 -11.26 18.04
N PHE A 64 0.96 -10.67 17.91
CA PHE A 64 0.04 -10.96 16.81
C PHE A 64 0.67 -10.67 15.42
N LEU A 65 1.24 -9.48 15.24
CA LEU A 65 1.92 -9.11 13.99
C LEU A 65 3.06 -10.09 13.68
N THR A 66 3.86 -10.48 14.67
CA THR A 66 4.95 -11.46 14.50
C THR A 66 4.42 -12.85 14.13
N ALA A 67 3.31 -13.28 14.72
CA ALA A 67 2.67 -14.55 14.39
C ALA A 67 2.07 -14.54 12.97
N CYS A 68 1.40 -13.46 12.56
CA CYS A 68 0.96 -13.26 11.18
C CYS A 68 2.13 -13.27 10.19
N ASN A 69 3.26 -12.66 10.57
CA ASN A 69 4.48 -12.65 9.75
C ASN A 69 5.04 -14.07 9.53
N SER A 70 5.00 -14.93 10.54
CA SER A 70 5.47 -16.31 10.43
C SER A 70 4.61 -17.20 9.51
N ARG A 71 3.33 -16.86 9.32
CA ARG A 71 2.39 -17.62 8.47
C ARG A 71 2.53 -17.30 6.98
N ASN A 72 3.16 -16.18 6.62
CA ASN A 72 3.44 -15.80 5.23
C ASN A 72 4.90 -15.36 5.05
N PRO A 73 5.88 -16.28 5.12
CA PRO A 73 7.29 -15.95 4.93
C PRO A 73 7.58 -15.35 3.54
N ALA A 74 6.78 -15.69 2.52
CA ALA A 74 6.87 -15.14 1.17
C ALA A 74 6.56 -13.64 1.09
N LEU A 75 5.67 -13.12 1.94
CA LEU A 75 5.30 -11.70 2.00
C LEU A 75 6.44 -10.81 2.53
N PHE A 76 7.43 -11.42 3.19
CA PHE A 76 8.54 -10.69 3.79
C PHE A 76 9.92 -11.25 3.43
N ALA A 77 10.06 -11.90 2.27
CA ALA A 77 11.34 -11.98 1.55
C ALA A 77 11.83 -10.58 1.11
N LYS A 78 11.69 -9.55 1.96
CA LYS A 78 12.09 -8.17 1.75
C LYS A 78 13.61 -8.02 1.59
N THR A 79 14.39 -9.00 2.04
CA THR A 79 15.82 -9.08 1.73
C THR A 79 16.07 -9.34 0.24
N ALA A 80 15.28 -10.19 -0.43
CA ALA A 80 15.36 -10.37 -1.88
C ALA A 80 14.71 -9.21 -2.67
N PHE A 81 13.77 -8.50 -2.05
CA PHE A 81 13.14 -7.31 -2.65
C PHE A 81 14.10 -6.12 -2.67
N GLN A 82 14.98 -5.94 -1.68
CA GLN A 82 15.96 -4.84 -1.68
C GLN A 82 16.90 -4.89 -2.89
N ASP A 83 17.39 -6.08 -3.24
CA ASP A 83 18.28 -6.26 -4.39
C ASP A 83 17.57 -5.91 -5.70
N ARG A 84 16.34 -6.42 -5.90
CA ARG A 84 15.51 -6.08 -7.07
C ARG A 84 15.10 -4.60 -7.11
N SER A 85 14.88 -3.99 -5.95
CA SER A 85 14.51 -2.58 -5.84
C SER A 85 15.65 -1.68 -6.33
N SER A 86 16.90 -2.02 -6.02
CA SER A 86 18.06 -1.22 -6.41
C SER A 86 18.23 -1.13 -7.93
N GLU A 87 18.06 -2.26 -8.62
CA GLU A 87 18.10 -2.35 -10.08
C GLU A 87 16.90 -1.62 -10.70
N LEU A 88 15.70 -1.81 -10.14
CA LEU A 88 14.49 -1.12 -10.59
C LEU A 88 14.61 0.41 -10.49
N TYR A 89 15.15 0.94 -9.38
CA TYR A 89 15.38 2.38 -9.24
C TYR A 89 16.30 2.93 -10.34
N SER A 90 17.31 2.15 -10.74
CA SER A 90 18.27 2.54 -11.77
C SER A 90 17.67 2.50 -13.18
N GLN A 91 16.65 1.66 -13.42
CA GLN A 91 15.92 1.59 -14.68
C GLN A 91 14.86 2.68 -14.83
N LEU A 92 14.24 3.11 -13.73
CA LEU A 92 13.12 4.05 -13.74
C LEU A 92 13.54 5.52 -13.58
N PHE A 93 14.62 5.78 -12.84
CA PHE A 93 14.98 7.13 -12.44
C PHE A 93 16.39 7.53 -12.90
N PRO A 94 16.65 8.85 -13.07
CA PRO A 94 18.01 9.34 -13.28
C PRO A 94 18.98 8.87 -12.17
N PRO A 95 20.27 8.71 -12.47
CA PRO A 95 21.23 8.10 -11.54
C PRO A 95 21.29 8.77 -10.16
N HIS A 96 21.11 10.09 -10.09
CA HIS A 96 21.17 10.82 -8.83
C HIS A 96 19.91 10.57 -7.96
N VAL A 97 18.73 10.52 -8.58
CA VAL A 97 17.45 10.21 -7.92
C VAL A 97 17.45 8.76 -7.44
N ALA A 98 17.88 7.82 -8.28
CA ALA A 98 17.96 6.40 -7.93
C ALA A 98 18.81 6.17 -6.69
N ARG A 99 19.99 6.80 -6.61
CA ARG A 99 20.90 6.71 -5.45
C ARG A 99 20.30 7.33 -4.18
N ALA A 100 19.61 8.46 -4.30
CA ALA A 100 18.95 9.10 -3.16
C ALA A 100 17.84 8.20 -2.60
N LEU A 101 16.98 7.67 -3.47
CA LEU A 101 15.90 6.74 -3.09
C LEU A 101 16.42 5.43 -2.48
N GLN A 102 17.51 4.87 -3.03
CA GLN A 102 18.18 3.69 -2.46
C GLN A 102 18.67 3.92 -1.03
N ARG A 103 19.06 5.15 -0.67
CA ARG A 103 19.45 5.53 0.70
C ARG A 103 18.26 5.89 1.59
N GLY A 104 17.05 5.96 1.04
CA GLY A 104 15.85 6.43 1.74
C GLY A 104 15.81 7.96 1.90
N ASP A 105 16.62 8.70 1.14
CA ASP A 105 16.64 10.15 1.16
C ASP A 105 15.41 10.70 0.44
N LYS A 106 14.89 11.84 0.91
CA LYS A 106 13.88 12.62 0.18
C LYS A 106 14.54 13.32 -1.00
N VAL A 107 13.92 13.26 -2.17
CA VAL A 107 14.33 14.00 -3.37
C VAL A 107 13.43 15.23 -3.51
N ASP A 108 14.03 16.41 -3.42
CA ASP A 108 13.29 17.66 -3.61
C ASP A 108 13.05 17.92 -5.11
N PRO A 109 11.91 18.55 -5.47
CA PRO A 109 11.57 18.82 -6.85
C PRO A 109 12.54 19.83 -7.48
N GLU A 110 13.03 19.52 -8.67
CA GLU A 110 13.86 20.44 -9.46
C GLU A 110 12.99 21.45 -10.22
N ALA A 111 13.39 22.72 -10.17
CA ALA A 111 12.76 23.80 -10.94
C ALA A 111 13.65 24.16 -12.13
N PHE A 112 13.05 24.23 -13.32
CA PHE A 112 13.75 24.60 -14.56
C PHE A 112 13.12 25.87 -15.14
N GLU A 113 13.96 26.76 -15.67
CA GLU A 113 13.51 28.03 -16.29
C GLU A 113 12.69 27.78 -17.58
N CYS A 114 12.99 26.70 -18.30
CA CYS A 114 12.29 26.30 -19.51
C CYS A 114 12.26 24.77 -19.61
N VAL A 115 11.10 24.20 -19.95
CA VAL A 115 10.91 22.75 -20.12
C VAL A 115 10.16 22.45 -21.42
N THR A 116 10.47 21.32 -22.03
CA THR A 116 9.71 20.77 -23.15
C THR A 116 8.84 19.63 -22.64
N VAL A 117 7.51 19.77 -22.77
CA VAL A 117 6.56 18.72 -22.40
C VAL A 117 6.18 17.96 -23.66
N PHE A 118 6.36 16.63 -23.64
CA PHE A 118 5.95 15.73 -24.71
C PHE A 118 4.75 14.91 -24.26
N PHE A 119 3.64 15.00 -25.01
CA PHE A 119 2.48 14.16 -24.80
C PHE A 119 2.52 13.02 -25.82
N CYS A 120 2.75 11.80 -25.35
CA CYS A 120 2.53 10.60 -26.12
C CYS A 120 1.37 9.81 -25.54
N ASP A 121 0.46 9.40 -26.41
CA ASP A 121 -0.46 8.31 -26.11
C ASP A 121 0.24 6.99 -26.41
N VAL A 122 0.12 6.04 -25.48
CA VAL A 122 0.61 4.69 -25.70
C VAL A 122 -0.56 3.90 -26.28
N VAL A 123 -0.54 3.74 -27.60
CA VAL A 123 -1.63 3.11 -28.35
C VAL A 123 -1.99 1.75 -27.74
N GLY A 124 -3.24 1.62 -27.31
CA GLY A 124 -3.77 0.38 -26.74
C GLY A 124 -3.43 0.16 -25.26
N TYR A 125 -2.66 1.03 -24.60
CA TYR A 125 -2.35 0.88 -23.16
C TYR A 125 -3.60 0.86 -22.31
N THR A 126 -4.57 1.75 -22.57
CA THR A 126 -5.85 1.77 -21.84
C THR A 126 -6.61 0.46 -21.99
N ALA A 127 -6.62 -0.15 -23.18
CA ALA A 127 -7.29 -1.43 -23.40
C ALA A 127 -6.57 -2.58 -22.69
N MET A 128 -5.24 -2.64 -22.81
CA MET A 128 -4.42 -3.67 -22.17
C MET A 128 -4.51 -3.60 -20.64
N SER A 129 -4.34 -2.41 -20.06
CA SER A 129 -4.43 -2.19 -18.61
C SER A 129 -5.82 -2.50 -18.06
N SER A 130 -6.88 -2.24 -18.83
CA SER A 130 -8.25 -2.58 -18.42
C SER A 130 -8.53 -4.08 -18.42
N SER A 131 -7.82 -4.85 -19.25
CA SER A 131 -7.99 -6.31 -19.34
C SER A 131 -7.15 -7.13 -18.35
N MET A 132 -6.16 -6.52 -17.69
CA MET A 132 -5.27 -7.23 -16.78
C MET A 132 -5.95 -7.45 -15.42
N PRO A 133 -5.95 -8.69 -14.88
CA PRO A 133 -6.45 -8.96 -13.54
C PRO A 133 -5.51 -8.37 -12.50
N ALA A 134 -6.06 -7.90 -11.38
CA ALA A 134 -5.32 -7.18 -10.33
C ALA A 134 -4.09 -7.94 -9.79
N ASN A 135 -4.09 -9.27 -9.82
CA ASN A 135 -2.96 -10.09 -9.37
C ASN A 135 -1.73 -10.04 -10.30
N ASP A 136 -1.92 -9.67 -11.57
CA ASP A 136 -0.84 -9.57 -12.55
C ASP A 136 -0.30 -8.13 -12.67
N VAL A 137 -0.94 -7.18 -11.98
CA VAL A 137 -0.52 -5.78 -11.87
C VAL A 137 0.26 -5.61 -10.55
N ILE A 138 1.45 -6.23 -10.50
CA ILE A 138 2.50 -6.11 -9.46
C ILE A 138 2.14 -6.61 -8.06
#